data_AF-A0A9P4K1S4-F1
#
_entry.id   AF-A0A9P4K1S4-F1
#
_cell.length_a   1.000
_cell.length_b   1.000
_cell.length_c   1.000
_cell.angle_alpha   90.00
_cell.angle_beta   90.00
_cell.angle_gamma   90.00
#
_symmetry.space_group_name_H-M   'P 1'
#
loop_
_entity.id
_entity.type
_entity.pdbx_description
1 polymer ?
#
loop_
_entity_poly.entity_id
_entity_poly.type
_entity_poly.pdbx_seq_one_letter_code
_entity_poly.pdbx_strand_id
1 'polypeptide(L)'
;LQTFRRYTSAYSTLRPQALAANASQDFSHTVLPSSLLIPSRDLEPFKLHASVIFSIFDSFEMIPELGPNGVHFSPETDTVIAHCKMGGKINGKSESGAKLVKQGLSEWWTECVLFVKMDRTGREVVEVREFVHSAKAEELKKR
;
A
#
# COMPACT_ATOMS: atom_id res chain seq x y z
N LEU A 1 -0.13 11.09 13.64
CA LEU A 1 1.05 10.79 12.76
C LEU A 1 1.85 9.55 13.16
N GLN A 2 2.04 9.21 14.44
CA GLN A 2 2.84 8.04 14.83
C GLN A 2 2.30 6.72 14.24
N THR A 3 0.99 6.48 14.32
CA THR A 3 0.33 5.31 13.75
C THR A 3 0.49 5.22 12.23
N PHE A 4 0.38 6.36 11.53
CA PHE A 4 0.64 6.42 10.09
C PHE A 4 2.08 6.02 9.75
N ARG A 5 3.08 6.51 10.49
CA ARG A 5 4.49 6.14 10.27
C ARG A 5 4.72 4.64 10.52
N ARG A 6 4.06 4.05 11.52
CA ARG A 6 4.11 2.60 11.75
C ARG A 6 3.48 1.84 10.57
N TYR A 7 2.31 2.31 10.12
CA TYR A 7 1.59 1.72 8.98
C TYR A 7 2.44 1.74 7.70
N THR A 8 3.02 2.87 7.31
CA THR A 8 3.87 2.95 6.12
C THR A 8 5.15 2.12 6.27
N SER A 9 5.78 2.10 7.45
CA SER A 9 6.97 1.28 7.71
C SER A 9 6.66 -0.22 7.64
N ALA A 10 5.44 -0.65 7.93
CA ALA A 10 5.05 -2.06 7.91
C ALA A 10 5.08 -2.67 6.49
N TYR A 11 4.99 -1.87 5.42
CA TYR A 11 5.18 -2.38 4.06
C TYR A 11 6.55 -3.04 3.87
N SER A 12 7.60 -2.50 4.50
CA SER A 12 8.98 -3.03 4.44
C SER A 12 9.15 -4.41 5.06
N THR A 13 8.21 -4.84 5.91
CA THR A 13 8.32 -6.15 6.56
C THR A 13 7.81 -7.29 5.68
N LEU A 14 7.15 -6.99 4.55
CA LEU A 14 6.50 -7.99 3.67
C LEU A 14 5.55 -8.94 4.44
N ARG A 15 4.93 -8.44 5.52
CA ARG A 15 4.04 -9.23 6.39
C ARG A 15 2.67 -8.56 6.45
N PRO A 16 1.61 -9.19 5.91
CA PRO A 16 0.25 -8.66 5.97
C PRO A 16 -0.22 -8.38 7.40
N GLN A 17 0.23 -9.19 8.37
CA GLN A 17 -0.09 -9.01 9.79
C GLN A 17 0.49 -7.71 10.37
N ALA A 18 1.65 -7.27 9.87
CA ALA A 18 2.25 -6.01 10.31
C ALA A 18 1.44 -4.80 9.79
N LEU A 19 0.93 -4.87 8.56
CA LEU A 19 0.02 -3.85 8.01
C LEU A 19 -1.31 -3.78 8.77
N ALA A 20 -1.82 -4.94 9.18
CA ALA A 20 -3.07 -5.07 9.92
C ALA A 20 -2.93 -4.83 11.43
N ALA A 21 -1.72 -4.65 11.96
CA ALA A 21 -1.46 -4.63 13.40
C ALA A 21 -2.19 -3.51 14.16
N ASN A 22 -2.49 -2.41 13.45
CA ASN A 22 -3.25 -1.28 13.97
C ASN A 22 -4.58 -1.08 13.24
N ALA A 23 -5.07 -2.06 12.47
CA ALA A 23 -6.37 -1.93 11.81
C ALA A 23 -7.51 -2.08 12.84
N SER A 24 -8.55 -1.24 12.73
CA SER A 24 -9.76 -1.38 13.53
C SER A 24 -10.60 -2.58 13.07
N GLN A 25 -11.63 -2.92 13.86
CA GLN A 25 -12.59 -3.97 13.49
C GLN A 25 -13.41 -3.60 12.24
N ASP A 26 -13.68 -2.31 12.05
CA ASP A 26 -14.45 -1.77 10.92
C ASP A 26 -13.55 -1.34 9.74
N PHE A 27 -12.35 -1.92 9.64
CA PHE A 27 -11.38 -1.54 8.63
C PHE A 27 -11.91 -1.70 7.20
N SER A 28 -11.63 -0.72 6.35
CA SER A 28 -11.87 -0.79 4.92
C SER A 28 -10.68 -0.30 4.09
N HIS A 29 -10.50 -0.93 2.92
CA HIS A 29 -9.47 -0.61 1.94
C HIS A 29 -10.12 -0.38 0.57
N THR A 30 -9.76 0.71 -0.10
CA THR A 30 -10.26 1.02 -1.45
C THR A 30 -9.13 1.52 -2.33
N VAL A 31 -9.06 1.01 -3.57
CA VAL A 31 -8.11 1.46 -4.58
C VAL A 31 -8.81 2.34 -5.61
N LEU A 32 -8.19 3.48 -5.90
CA LEU A 32 -8.61 4.50 -6.86
C LEU A 32 -7.53 4.63 -7.95
N PRO A 33 -7.86 5.15 -9.15
CA PRO A 33 -9.19 5.57 -9.59
C PRO A 33 -10.16 4.40 -9.78
N SER A 34 -11.46 4.66 -9.67
CA SER A 34 -12.52 3.64 -9.81
C SER A 34 -12.53 2.95 -11.18
N SER A 35 -11.92 3.57 -12.20
CA SER A 35 -11.72 2.98 -13.52
C SER A 35 -10.89 1.70 -13.53
N LEU A 36 -10.10 1.43 -12.47
CA LEU A 36 -9.38 0.16 -12.31
C LEU A 36 -10.30 -1.02 -11.93
N LEU A 37 -11.56 -0.76 -11.54
CA LEU A 37 -12.56 -1.76 -11.15
C LEU A 37 -12.03 -2.74 -10.08
N ILE A 38 -11.15 -2.26 -9.19
CA ILE A 38 -10.63 -3.05 -8.07
C ILE A 38 -11.67 -2.97 -6.94
N PRO A 39 -12.18 -4.12 -6.44
CA PRO A 39 -13.15 -4.12 -5.37
C PRO A 39 -12.53 -3.61 -4.07
N SER A 40 -13.33 -2.88 -3.27
CA SER A 40 -12.99 -2.57 -1.89
C SER A 40 -12.88 -3.86 -1.07
N ARG A 41 -12.06 -3.81 -0.02
CA ARG A 41 -11.76 -4.95 0.84
C ARG A 41 -11.92 -4.55 2.30
N ASP A 42 -12.51 -5.42 3.09
CA ASP A 42 -12.37 -5.45 4.54
C ASP A 42 -11.04 -6.11 4.94
N LEU A 43 -10.80 -6.26 6.25
CA LEU A 43 -9.47 -6.58 6.78
C LEU A 43 -8.89 -7.90 6.28
N GLU A 44 -9.68 -8.99 6.29
CA GLU A 44 -9.16 -10.31 5.92
C GLU A 44 -8.86 -10.42 4.41
N PRO A 45 -9.76 -10.01 3.50
CA PRO A 45 -9.42 -9.93 2.07
C PRO A 45 -8.28 -8.96 1.77
N PHE A 46 -8.13 -7.87 2.52
CA PHE A 46 -6.97 -6.99 2.41
C PHE A 46 -5.66 -7.71 2.76
N LYS A 47 -5.62 -8.46 3.87
CA LYS A 47 -4.44 -9.25 4.27
C LYS A 47 -4.10 -10.32 3.23
N LEU A 48 -5.11 -11.01 2.70
CA LEU A 48 -4.90 -11.99 1.63
C LEU A 48 -4.32 -11.33 0.38
N HIS A 49 -4.88 -10.19 -0.03
CA HIS A 49 -4.37 -9.45 -1.18
C HIS A 49 -2.92 -8.97 -0.96
N ALA A 50 -2.62 -8.42 0.22
CA ALA A 50 -1.27 -8.00 0.58
C ALA A 50 -0.29 -9.19 0.55
N SER A 51 -0.73 -10.39 0.93
CA SER A 51 0.08 -11.62 0.85
C SER A 51 0.49 -11.93 -0.59
N VAL A 52 -0.46 -11.82 -1.52
CA VAL A 52 -0.21 -12.04 -2.94
C VAL A 52 0.79 -11.03 -3.48
N ILE A 53 0.59 -9.74 -3.20
CA ILE A 53 1.51 -8.69 -3.64
C ILE A 53 2.90 -8.91 -3.05
N PHE A 54 3.02 -9.09 -1.73
CA PHE A 54 4.31 -9.27 -1.07
C PHE A 54 5.07 -10.51 -1.54
N SER A 55 4.39 -11.57 -1.99
CA SER A 55 5.06 -12.75 -2.54
C SER A 55 5.90 -12.43 -3.79
N ILE A 56 5.55 -11.37 -4.53
CA ILE A 56 6.24 -10.93 -5.75
C ILE A 56 7.55 -10.22 -5.43
N PHE A 57 7.74 -9.71 -4.22
CA PHE A 57 8.84 -8.82 -3.86
C PHE A 57 9.80 -9.45 -2.85
N ASP A 58 11.08 -9.17 -3.01
CA ASP A 58 12.13 -9.48 -2.03
C ASP A 58 12.32 -8.30 -1.06
N SER A 59 11.97 -7.10 -1.51
CA SER A 59 11.80 -5.89 -0.69
C SER A 59 10.68 -5.04 -1.28
N PHE A 60 9.91 -4.39 -0.43
CA PHE A 60 8.83 -3.48 -0.85
C PHE A 60 8.72 -2.34 0.15
N GLU A 61 8.59 -1.12 -0.33
CA GLU A 61 8.56 0.08 0.52
C GLU A 61 7.39 0.98 0.12
N MET A 62 6.90 1.73 1.10
CA MET A 62 5.92 2.81 0.94
C MET A 62 6.54 4.06 1.57
N ILE A 63 7.07 4.94 0.73
CA ILE A 63 7.93 6.05 1.13
C ILE A 63 7.20 7.37 0.83
N PRO A 64 6.70 8.08 1.86
CA PRO A 64 6.16 9.41 1.66
C PRO A 64 7.23 10.36 1.08
N GLU A 65 6.81 11.25 0.18
CA GLU A 65 7.70 12.30 -0.34
C GLU A 65 8.26 13.16 0.79
N LEU A 66 9.51 13.59 0.63
CA LEU A 66 10.19 14.44 1.60
C LEU A 66 9.78 15.90 1.40
N GLY A 67 9.60 16.62 2.51
CA GLY A 67 9.35 18.06 2.50
C GLY A 67 8.07 18.46 3.23
N PRO A 68 7.78 19.78 3.31
CA PRO A 68 6.66 20.32 4.07
C PRO A 68 5.29 19.86 3.55
N ASN A 69 5.22 19.39 2.30
CA ASN A 69 3.98 19.04 1.62
C ASN A 69 3.78 17.53 1.40
N GLY A 70 4.75 16.69 1.79
CA GLY A 70 4.70 15.24 1.48
C GLY A 70 3.71 14.45 2.35
N VAL A 71 3.42 14.93 3.56
CA VAL A 71 2.44 14.35 4.48
C VAL A 71 1.59 15.46 5.08
N HIS A 72 0.28 15.40 4.85
CA HIS A 72 -0.72 16.30 5.41
C HIS A 72 -1.63 15.54 6.38
N PHE A 73 -2.04 16.18 7.47
CA PHE A 73 -3.06 15.64 8.38
C PHE A 73 -4.26 16.57 8.39
N SER A 74 -5.44 16.03 8.10
CA SER A 74 -6.73 16.72 8.17
C SER A 74 -7.41 16.40 9.51
N PRO A 75 -7.48 17.36 10.45
CA PRO A 75 -8.12 17.13 11.75
C PRO A 75 -9.64 16.97 11.65
N GLU A 76 -10.27 17.52 10.63
CA GLU A 76 -11.72 17.44 10.43
C GLU A 76 -12.20 16.02 10.11
N THR A 77 -11.31 15.21 9.54
CA THR A 77 -11.61 13.86 9.05
C THR A 77 -10.74 12.78 9.68
N ASP A 78 -9.87 13.15 10.62
CA ASP A 78 -8.85 12.29 11.23
C ASP A 78 -7.99 11.54 10.19
N THR A 79 -7.74 12.16 9.04
CA THR A 79 -7.09 11.50 7.88
C THR A 79 -5.70 12.05 7.61
N VAL A 80 -4.73 11.15 7.49
CA VAL A 80 -3.39 11.47 6.96
C VAL A 80 -3.39 11.23 5.46
N ILE A 81 -2.94 12.22 4.70
CA ILE A 81 -2.83 12.20 3.24
C ILE A 81 -1.35 12.32 2.90
N ALA A 82 -0.81 11.39 2.12
CA ALA A 82 0.58 11.42 1.73
C ALA A 82 0.76 11.04 0.27
N HIS A 83 1.60 11.78 -0.45
CA HIS A 83 2.10 11.32 -1.74
C HIS A 83 3.28 10.39 -1.47
N CYS A 84 3.20 9.17 -1.96
CA CYS A 84 4.17 8.13 -1.68
C CYS A 84 4.75 7.58 -2.98
N LYS A 85 6.07 7.34 -2.97
CA LYS A 85 6.70 6.35 -3.84
C LYS A 85 6.46 4.97 -3.24
N MET A 86 6.07 3.99 -4.04
CA MET A 86 5.82 2.62 -3.59
C MET A 86 6.42 1.59 -4.54
N GLY A 87 6.95 0.48 -4.01
CA GLY A 87 7.57 -0.57 -4.83
C GLY A 87 8.82 -1.15 -4.20
N GLY A 88 9.59 -1.90 -4.98
CA GLY A 88 10.85 -2.50 -4.54
C GLY A 88 11.37 -3.59 -5.46
N LYS A 89 12.26 -4.43 -4.93
CA LYS A 89 12.95 -5.48 -5.69
C LYS A 89 12.06 -6.70 -5.90
N ILE A 90 12.05 -7.23 -7.11
CA ILE A 90 11.27 -8.44 -7.45
C ILE A 90 11.96 -9.69 -6.91
N ASN A 91 11.17 -10.56 -6.27
CA ASN A 91 11.60 -11.86 -5.80
C ASN A 91 11.61 -12.89 -6.95
N GLY A 92 12.77 -13.06 -7.59
CA GLY A 92 12.97 -14.04 -8.65
C GLY A 92 12.85 -15.52 -8.24
N LYS A 93 12.63 -15.83 -6.94
CA LYS A 93 12.41 -17.21 -6.46
C LYS A 93 10.95 -17.62 -6.43
N SER A 94 10.03 -16.65 -6.41
CA SER A 94 8.59 -16.92 -6.54
C SER A 94 8.23 -17.19 -8.00
N GLU A 95 7.16 -17.95 -8.28
CA GLU A 95 6.71 -18.19 -9.65
C GLU A 95 6.41 -16.87 -10.39
N SER A 96 5.61 -16.00 -9.77
CA SER A 96 5.25 -14.69 -10.31
C SER A 96 6.46 -13.79 -10.50
N GLY A 97 7.35 -13.70 -9.51
CA GLY A 97 8.54 -12.87 -9.61
C GLY A 97 9.58 -13.41 -10.59
N ALA A 98 9.74 -14.74 -10.72
CA ALA A 98 10.61 -15.35 -11.73
C ALA A 98 10.15 -15.02 -13.15
N LYS A 99 8.83 -14.97 -13.39
CA LYS A 99 8.26 -14.54 -14.67
C LYS A 99 8.63 -13.09 -14.99
N LEU A 100 8.49 -12.19 -14.01
CA LEU A 100 8.85 -10.78 -14.16
C LEU A 100 10.35 -10.58 -14.41
N VAL A 101 11.21 -11.30 -13.69
CA VAL A 101 12.67 -11.25 -13.89
C VAL A 101 13.05 -11.74 -15.29
N LYS A 102 12.42 -12.82 -15.80
CA LYS A 102 12.63 -13.30 -17.18
C LYS A 102 12.23 -12.27 -18.24
N GLN A 103 11.31 -11.37 -17.93
CA GLN A 103 10.93 -10.24 -18.79
C GLN A 103 11.80 -8.99 -18.59
N GLY A 104 12.89 -9.10 -17.82
CA GLY A 104 13.83 -8.01 -17.57
C GLY A 104 13.45 -7.07 -16.43
N LEU A 105 12.43 -7.41 -15.63
CA LEU A 105 11.99 -6.59 -14.51
C LEU A 105 12.59 -7.09 -13.19
N SER A 106 13.68 -6.46 -12.76
CA SER A 106 14.34 -6.74 -11.46
C SER A 106 13.80 -5.89 -10.30
N GLU A 107 13.23 -4.73 -10.61
CA GLU A 107 12.57 -3.84 -9.66
C GLU A 107 11.29 -3.28 -10.26
N TRP A 108 10.30 -3.00 -9.41
CA TRP A 108 9.08 -2.30 -9.81
C TRP A 108 8.81 -1.15 -8.84
N TRP A 109 8.63 0.04 -9.39
CA TRP A 109 8.33 1.25 -8.63
C TRP A 109 7.20 2.03 -9.30
N THR A 110 6.33 2.60 -8.47
CA THR A 110 5.24 3.50 -8.87
C THR A 110 5.05 4.56 -7.78
N GLU A 111 4.04 5.40 -7.97
CA GLU A 111 3.57 6.35 -6.97
C GLU A 111 2.08 6.11 -6.64
N CYS A 112 1.68 6.61 -5.46
CA CYS A 112 0.28 6.72 -5.08
C CYS A 112 0.06 7.91 -4.13
N VAL A 113 -1.18 8.38 -4.05
CA VAL A 113 -1.64 9.21 -2.94
C VAL A 113 -2.36 8.31 -1.94
N LEU A 114 -1.78 8.17 -0.76
CA LEU A 114 -2.27 7.35 0.32
C LEU A 114 -3.09 8.20 1.29
N PHE A 115 -4.33 7.77 1.56
CA PHE A 115 -5.22 8.35 2.55
C PHE A 115 -5.40 7.31 3.66
N VAL A 116 -4.99 7.65 4.88
CA VAL A 116 -5.11 6.78 6.05
C VAL A 116 -5.94 7.50 7.10
N LYS A 117 -7.20 7.08 7.22
CA LYS A 117 -8.11 7.57 8.25
C LYS A 117 -7.87 6.81 9.53
N MET A 118 -7.69 7.56 10.61
CA MET A 118 -7.54 7.01 11.94
C MET A 118 -8.86 7.09 12.71
N ASP A 119 -8.95 6.34 13.80
CA ASP A 119 -9.95 6.57 14.83
C ASP A 119 -9.70 7.90 15.57
N ARG A 120 -10.65 8.34 16.39
CA ARG A 120 -10.54 9.60 17.15
C ARG A 120 -9.36 9.62 18.12
N THR A 121 -8.88 8.45 18.56
CA THR A 121 -7.71 8.38 19.45
C THR A 121 -6.38 8.41 18.68
N GLY A 122 -6.43 8.27 17.35
CA GLY A 122 -5.27 8.23 16.47
C GLY A 122 -4.45 6.95 16.59
N ARG A 123 -4.99 5.89 17.19
CA ARG A 123 -4.29 4.63 17.50
C ARG A 123 -4.58 3.52 16.50
N GLU A 124 -5.74 3.57 15.87
CA GLU A 124 -6.21 2.56 14.93
C GLU A 124 -6.45 3.17 13.55
N VAL A 125 -6.21 2.37 12.51
CA VAL A 125 -6.49 2.67 11.11
C VAL A 125 -7.90 2.12 10.80
N VAL A 126 -8.81 3.01 10.42
CA VAL A 126 -10.20 2.68 10.13
C VAL A 126 -10.46 2.57 8.64
N GLU A 127 -9.78 3.38 7.83
CA GLU A 127 -9.93 3.35 6.38
C GLU A 127 -8.60 3.65 5.72
N VAL A 128 -8.31 2.91 4.65
CA VAL A 128 -7.21 3.18 3.74
C VAL A 128 -7.76 3.36 2.34
N ARG A 129 -7.46 4.50 1.71
CA ARG A 129 -7.68 4.71 0.28
C ARG A 129 -6.35 4.96 -0.41
N GLU A 130 -6.17 4.34 -1.56
CA GLU A 130 -4.95 4.47 -2.37
C GLU A 130 -5.32 4.96 -3.75
N PHE A 131 -4.93 6.18 -4.12
CA PHE A 131 -5.01 6.63 -5.50
C PHE A 131 -3.70 6.26 -6.21
N VAL A 132 -3.72 5.20 -7.01
CA VAL A 132 -2.52 4.64 -7.63
C VAL A 132 -2.35 5.15 -9.06
N HIS A 133 -1.11 5.16 -9.55
CA HIS A 133 -0.82 5.38 -10.96
C HIS A 133 -1.33 4.20 -11.81
N SER A 134 -2.55 4.33 -12.32
CA SER A 134 -3.32 3.27 -12.98
C SER A 134 -2.58 2.54 -14.10
N ALA A 135 -1.84 3.25 -14.95
CA ALA A 135 -1.09 2.61 -16.05
C ALA A 135 0.06 1.70 -15.55
N LYS A 136 0.64 2.01 -14.38
CA LYS A 136 1.71 1.21 -13.77
C LYS A 136 1.16 -0.01 -13.03
N ALA A 137 -0.01 0.13 -12.41
CA ALA A 137 -0.75 -1.00 -11.84
C ALA A 137 -1.17 -2.01 -12.94
N GLU A 138 -1.68 -1.51 -14.07
CA GLU A 138 -2.03 -2.34 -15.23
C GLU A 138 -0.79 -3.00 -15.89
N GLU A 139 0.35 -2.32 -15.92
CA GLU A 139 1.61 -2.90 -16.41
C GLU A 139 1.97 -4.17 -15.62
N LEU A 140 1.91 -4.11 -14.29
CA LEU A 140 2.23 -5.27 -13.43
C LEU A 140 1.24 -6.41 -13.61
N LYS A 141 -0.05 -6.09 -13.83
CA LYS A 141 -1.12 -7.08 -14.04
C LYS A 141 -1.01 -7.83 -15.37
N LYS A 142 -0.53 -7.16 -16.43
CA LYS A 142 -0.46 -7.72 -17.79
C LYS A 142 0.78 -8.58 -18.04
N ARG A 143 1.79 -8.50 -17.17
CA ARG A 143 3.08 -9.18 -17.32
C ARG A 143 3.08 -10.60 -16.76
#